data_AF-A0A920C5J1-F1
#
_entry.id   AF-A0A920C5J1-F1
#
_cell.length_a   1.000
_cell.length_b   1.000
_cell.length_c   1.000
_cell.angle_alpha   90.00
_cell.angle_beta   90.00
_cell.angle_gamma   90.00
#
_symmetry.space_group_name_H-M   'P 1'
#
loop_
_entity.id
_entity.type
_entity.pdbx_description
1 polymer ?
#
loop_
_entity_poly.entity_id
_entity_poly.type
_entity_poly.pdbx_seq_one_letter_code
_entity_poly.pdbx_strand_id
1 'polypeptide(L)'
;MSDIQIDIQRTGFPVKVGEIELWFDSSHENLVNFFKLAEQVQKESEKSIEEMKNIEMPEDYLNNLPEAHQEGMKFIEHQKKQTAIEYDLMFGKGTFTKLYKKYPDYVSLQNALRAINEAIQDRIVQQEEERAKSIETETEEILRNKAKKQAKKK
;
A
#
# COMPACT_ATOMS: atom_id res chain seq x y z
N MET A 1 -41.56 17.86 -0.90
CA MET A 1 -40.41 17.83 0.04
C MET A 1 -39.18 17.89 -0.83
N SER A 2 -38.25 18.79 -0.52
CA SER A 2 -36.99 18.89 -1.27
C SER A 2 -36.00 17.95 -0.60
N ASP A 3 -35.61 16.89 -1.28
CA ASP A 3 -34.64 15.94 -0.75
C ASP A 3 -33.27 16.62 -0.64
N ILE A 4 -32.54 16.35 0.44
CA ILE A 4 -31.16 16.81 0.64
C ILE A 4 -30.24 15.68 0.18
N GLN A 5 -29.50 15.90 -0.91
CA GLN A 5 -28.47 14.99 -1.39
C GLN A 5 -27.13 15.32 -0.70
N ILE A 6 -26.49 14.30 -0.11
CA ILE A 6 -25.16 14.40 0.52
C ILE A 6 -24.26 13.37 -0.15
N ASP A 7 -23.18 13.83 -0.79
CA ASP A 7 -22.21 12.96 -1.44
C ASP A 7 -21.13 12.50 -0.43
N ILE A 8 -20.81 11.21 -0.44
CA ILE A 8 -19.76 10.61 0.39
C ILE A 8 -18.55 10.34 -0.49
N GLN A 9 -17.39 10.93 -0.15
CA GLN A 9 -16.13 10.67 -0.83
C GLN A 9 -15.27 9.73 0.01
N ARG A 10 -14.80 8.62 -0.59
CA ARG A 10 -13.87 7.70 0.06
C ARG A 10 -12.49 8.32 0.17
N THR A 11 -11.84 8.12 1.30
CA THR A 11 -10.45 8.53 1.55
C THR A 11 -9.48 7.53 0.94
N GLY A 12 -8.64 8.01 0.02
CA GLY A 12 -7.67 7.20 -0.69
C GLY A 12 -7.15 7.91 -1.92
N PHE A 13 -6.34 7.20 -2.71
CA PHE A 13 -5.81 7.72 -3.96
C PHE A 13 -5.43 6.58 -4.92
N PRO A 14 -5.44 6.85 -6.24
CA PRO A 14 -5.01 5.87 -7.23
C PRO A 14 -3.49 5.70 -7.23
N VAL A 15 -3.03 4.47 -7.40
CA VAL A 15 -1.62 4.11 -7.60
C VAL A 15 -1.49 3.35 -8.92
N LYS A 16 -0.66 3.87 -9.83
CA LYS A 16 -0.42 3.24 -11.14
C LYS A 16 0.86 2.42 -11.11
N VAL A 17 0.75 1.13 -11.38
CA VAL A 17 1.86 0.19 -11.50
C VAL A 17 1.91 -0.29 -12.96
N GLY A 18 2.77 0.35 -13.75
CA GLY A 18 2.78 0.17 -15.20
C GLY A 18 1.43 0.56 -15.81
N GLU A 19 0.77 -0.39 -16.46
CA GLU A 19 -0.56 -0.22 -17.08
C GLU A 19 -1.73 -0.48 -16.11
N ILE A 20 -1.47 -0.95 -14.90
CA ILE A 20 -2.50 -1.34 -13.94
C ILE A 20 -2.70 -0.20 -12.93
N GLU A 21 -3.94 0.30 -12.86
CA GLU A 21 -4.36 1.21 -11.79
C GLU A 21 -4.93 0.42 -10.60
N LEU A 22 -4.47 0.79 -9.41
CA LEU A 22 -4.85 0.25 -8.11
C LEU A 22 -5.36 1.40 -7.24
N TRP A 23 -6.10 1.10 -6.18
CA TRP A 23 -6.58 2.09 -5.22
C TRP A 23 -5.97 1.82 -3.85
N PHE A 24 -5.31 2.83 -3.28
CA PHE A 24 -4.85 2.78 -1.90
C PHE A 24 -5.88 3.43 -0.99
N ASP A 25 -6.36 2.70 0.01
CA ASP A 25 -7.30 3.21 1.01
C ASP A 25 -6.52 3.92 2.12
N SER A 26 -6.62 5.25 2.17
CA SER A 26 -5.94 6.09 3.17
C SER A 26 -6.90 6.58 4.27
N SER A 27 -7.98 5.83 4.51
CA SER A 27 -8.80 6.03 5.71
C SER A 27 -7.97 5.79 6.97
N HIS A 28 -8.28 6.53 8.04
CA HIS A 28 -7.56 6.39 9.31
C HIS A 28 -7.73 4.97 9.87
N GLU A 29 -8.92 4.39 9.72
CA GLU A 29 -9.22 3.02 10.07
C GLU A 29 -8.33 2.04 9.31
N ASN A 30 -8.11 2.25 8.01
CA ASN A 30 -7.21 1.40 7.24
C ASN A 30 -5.74 1.62 7.64
N LEU A 31 -5.28 2.86 7.80
CA LEU A 31 -3.88 3.15 8.17
C LEU A 31 -3.50 2.53 9.51
N VAL A 32 -4.36 2.63 10.53
CA VAL A 32 -4.12 2.00 11.84
C VAL A 32 -4.00 0.48 11.72
N ASN A 33 -4.86 -0.15 10.93
CA ASN A 33 -4.80 -1.60 10.69
C ASN A 33 -3.58 -1.99 9.82
N PHE A 34 -3.25 -1.15 8.84
CA PHE A 34 -2.15 -1.35 7.91
C PHE A 34 -0.82 -1.40 8.64
N PHE A 35 -0.52 -0.45 9.55
CA PHE A 35 0.73 -0.47 10.31
C PHE A 35 0.86 -1.71 11.20
N LYS A 36 -0.24 -2.13 11.83
CA LYS A 36 -0.26 -3.33 12.68
C LYS A 36 -0.02 -4.61 11.87
N LEU A 37 -0.68 -4.73 10.72
CA LEU A 37 -0.53 -5.88 9.81
C LEU A 37 0.84 -5.88 9.13
N ALA A 38 1.36 -4.72 8.72
CA ALA A 38 2.67 -4.58 8.11
C ALA A 38 3.78 -5.00 9.09
N GLU A 39 3.69 -4.64 10.36
CA GLU A 39 4.65 -5.09 11.38
C GLU A 39 4.63 -6.63 11.55
N GLN A 40 3.45 -7.26 11.46
CA GLN A 40 3.32 -8.71 11.54
C GLN A 40 3.93 -9.40 10.31
N VAL A 41 3.60 -8.91 9.11
CA VAL A 41 4.16 -9.43 7.84
C VAL A 41 5.66 -9.26 7.81
N GLN A 42 6.19 -8.11 8.24
CA GLN A 42 7.63 -7.86 8.32
C GLN A 42 8.32 -8.85 9.28
N LYS A 43 7.76 -9.06 10.47
CA LYS A 43 8.31 -10.05 11.44
C LYS A 43 8.28 -11.48 10.90
N GLU A 44 7.23 -11.85 10.16
CA GLU A 44 7.11 -13.18 9.55
C GLU A 44 8.08 -13.35 8.38
N SER A 45 8.26 -12.29 7.58
CA SER A 45 9.25 -12.23 6.49
C SER A 45 10.69 -12.32 7.03
N GLU A 46 11.03 -11.57 8.08
CA GLU A 46 12.34 -11.65 8.73
C GLU A 46 12.64 -13.04 9.29
N LYS A 47 11.68 -13.66 9.99
CA LYS A 47 11.82 -15.04 10.47
C LYS A 47 12.04 -16.00 9.31
N SER A 48 11.30 -15.84 8.23
CA SER A 48 11.44 -16.75 7.09
C SER A 48 12.74 -16.53 6.32
N ILE A 49 13.24 -15.30 6.23
CA ILE A 49 14.58 -15.00 5.71
C ILE A 49 15.65 -15.65 6.61
N GLU A 50 15.50 -15.59 7.94
CA GLU A 50 16.40 -16.25 8.89
C GLU A 50 16.40 -17.79 8.69
N GLU A 51 15.22 -18.39 8.52
CA GLU A 51 15.07 -19.81 8.18
C GLU A 51 15.71 -20.15 6.83
N MET A 52 15.63 -19.24 5.85
CA MET A 52 16.24 -19.40 4.53
C MET A 52 17.74 -19.18 4.49
N LYS A 53 18.31 -18.33 5.34
CA LYS A 53 19.77 -18.18 5.48
C LYS A 53 20.45 -19.46 5.93
N ASN A 54 19.70 -20.36 6.57
CA ASN A 54 20.17 -21.70 6.97
C ASN A 54 20.03 -22.74 5.84
N ILE A 55 19.48 -22.37 4.68
CA ILE A 55 19.49 -23.18 3.47
C ILE A 55 20.80 -22.85 2.74
N GLU A 56 21.81 -23.71 2.89
CA GLU A 56 23.02 -23.64 2.09
C GLU A 56 22.64 -23.83 0.61
N MET A 57 22.70 -22.76 -0.19
CA MET A 57 22.71 -22.88 -1.64
C MET A 57 23.99 -23.63 -2.01
N PRO A 58 23.93 -24.83 -2.62
CA PRO A 58 25.14 -25.54 -3.03
C PRO A 58 25.98 -24.63 -3.93
N GLU A 59 27.29 -24.50 -3.64
CA GLU A 59 28.23 -23.71 -4.47
C GLU A 59 28.14 -24.08 -5.96
N ASP A 60 27.71 -25.31 -6.23
CA ASP A 60 27.60 -25.90 -7.55
C ASP A 60 26.14 -26.16 -8.00
N TYR A 61 25.26 -25.18 -7.77
CA TYR A 61 23.86 -25.22 -8.22
C TYR A 61 23.70 -25.43 -9.75
N LEU A 62 24.77 -25.24 -10.52
CA LEU A 62 24.84 -25.46 -11.96
C LEU A 62 25.15 -26.92 -12.34
N ASN A 63 25.88 -27.70 -11.53
CA ASN A 63 26.28 -29.06 -11.88
C ASN A 63 25.34 -30.15 -11.31
N ASN A 64 24.55 -29.87 -10.27
CA ASN A 64 23.52 -30.78 -9.74
C ASN A 64 22.10 -30.26 -10.02
N LEU A 65 21.84 -30.06 -11.33
CA LEU A 65 20.65 -29.41 -11.89
C LEU A 65 19.31 -29.83 -11.26
N PRO A 66 18.99 -31.11 -10.98
CA PRO A 66 17.65 -31.48 -10.51
C PRO A 66 17.35 -31.05 -9.07
N GLU A 67 18.30 -31.21 -8.14
CA GLU A 67 18.12 -30.92 -6.71
C GLU A 67 18.27 -29.43 -6.42
N ALA A 68 19.27 -28.78 -7.03
CA ALA A 68 19.44 -27.34 -7.00
C ALA A 68 18.24 -26.59 -7.64
N HIS A 69 17.62 -27.19 -8.67
CA HIS A 69 16.39 -26.65 -9.25
C HIS A 69 15.21 -26.75 -8.28
N GLN A 70 15.04 -27.85 -7.53
CA GLN A 70 13.94 -27.97 -6.57
C GLN A 70 14.07 -26.99 -5.40
N GLU A 71 15.26 -26.84 -4.83
CA GLU A 71 15.50 -25.90 -3.72
C GLU A 71 15.39 -24.44 -4.19
N GLY A 72 15.97 -24.12 -5.35
CA GLY A 72 15.82 -22.80 -5.97
C GLY A 72 14.36 -22.46 -6.29
N MET A 73 13.57 -23.42 -6.78
CA MET A 73 12.14 -23.22 -7.02
C MET A 73 11.35 -22.98 -5.73
N LYS A 74 11.64 -23.72 -4.64
CA LYS A 74 11.03 -23.46 -3.32
C LYS A 74 11.34 -22.06 -2.81
N PHE A 75 12.58 -21.61 -2.96
CA PHE A 75 13.00 -20.26 -2.59
C PHE A 75 12.23 -19.19 -3.39
N ILE A 76 12.17 -19.34 -4.72
CA ILE A 76 11.42 -18.44 -5.61
C ILE A 76 9.94 -18.41 -5.24
N GLU A 77 9.31 -19.57 -5.02
CA GLU A 77 7.90 -19.64 -4.64
C GLU A 77 7.62 -18.93 -3.32
N HIS A 78 8.51 -19.05 -2.35
CA HIS A 78 8.37 -18.36 -1.08
C HIS A 78 8.47 -16.84 -1.25
N GLN A 79 9.51 -16.36 -1.93
CA GLN A 79 9.69 -14.92 -2.16
C GLN A 79 8.51 -14.33 -2.93
N LYS A 80 8.01 -15.08 -3.92
CA LYS A 80 6.79 -14.73 -4.65
C LYS A 80 5.56 -14.64 -3.74
N LYS A 81 5.39 -15.57 -2.79
CA LYS A 81 4.29 -15.53 -1.81
C LYS A 81 4.39 -14.32 -0.88
N GLN A 82 5.60 -13.98 -0.42
CA GLN A 82 5.82 -12.79 0.41
C GLN A 82 5.43 -11.52 -0.35
N THR A 83 5.95 -11.35 -1.58
CA THR A 83 5.56 -10.23 -2.45
C THR A 83 4.05 -10.19 -2.69
N ALA A 84 3.41 -11.36 -2.81
CA ALA A 84 1.96 -11.43 -2.97
C ALA A 84 1.18 -10.89 -1.77
N ILE A 85 1.62 -11.26 -0.56
CA ILE A 85 1.02 -10.79 0.69
C ILE A 85 1.14 -9.28 0.80
N GLU A 86 2.30 -8.70 0.51
CA GLU A 86 2.53 -7.25 0.63
C GLU A 86 1.64 -6.45 -0.35
N TYR A 87 1.54 -6.88 -1.61
CA TYR A 87 0.63 -6.24 -2.57
C TYR A 87 -0.84 -6.37 -2.16
N ASP A 88 -1.25 -7.55 -1.70
CA ASP A 88 -2.62 -7.79 -1.28
C ASP A 88 -2.97 -7.05 0.01
N LEU A 89 -1.99 -6.82 0.90
CA LEU A 89 -2.14 -6.00 2.09
C LEU A 89 -2.37 -4.52 1.73
N MET A 90 -1.63 -3.99 0.76
CA MET A 90 -1.73 -2.58 0.35
C MET A 90 -2.98 -2.26 -0.46
N PHE A 91 -3.35 -3.13 -1.39
CA PHE A 91 -4.34 -2.82 -2.42
C PHE A 91 -5.55 -3.75 -2.40
N GLY A 92 -5.56 -4.71 -1.48
CA GLY A 92 -6.62 -5.71 -1.34
C GLY A 92 -6.29 -7.03 -2.03
N LYS A 93 -6.95 -8.09 -1.53
CA LYS A 93 -6.74 -9.47 -1.95
C LYS A 93 -6.84 -9.67 -3.47
N GLY A 94 -5.89 -10.43 -4.03
CA GLY A 94 -5.84 -10.76 -5.46
C GLY A 94 -5.14 -9.70 -6.31
N THR A 95 -4.65 -8.60 -5.73
CA THR A 95 -3.88 -7.58 -6.43
C THR A 95 -2.62 -8.17 -7.03
N PHE A 96 -1.87 -8.96 -6.26
CA PHE A 96 -0.66 -9.59 -6.79
C PHE A 96 -0.96 -10.49 -7.97
N THR A 97 -2.04 -11.27 -7.90
CA THR A 97 -2.43 -12.18 -8.99
C THR A 97 -2.71 -11.39 -10.28
N LYS A 98 -3.37 -10.23 -10.16
CA LYS A 98 -3.63 -9.33 -11.29
C LYS A 98 -2.33 -8.77 -11.88
N LEU A 99 -1.41 -8.30 -11.04
CA LEU A 99 -0.12 -7.76 -11.46
C LEU A 99 0.77 -8.83 -12.10
N TYR A 100 0.91 -9.99 -11.47
CA TYR A 100 1.75 -11.09 -11.94
C TYR A 100 1.26 -11.67 -13.27
N LYS A 101 -0.04 -11.64 -13.54
CA LYS A 101 -0.59 -12.04 -14.85
C LYS A 101 -0.06 -11.16 -15.99
N LYS A 102 0.17 -9.87 -15.72
CA LYS A 102 0.67 -8.89 -16.71
C LYS A 102 2.20 -8.82 -16.71
N TYR A 103 2.80 -8.91 -15.53
CA TYR A 103 4.23 -8.83 -15.28
C TYR A 103 4.68 -10.09 -14.51
N PRO A 104 4.92 -11.23 -15.18
CA PRO A 104 5.23 -12.50 -14.53
C PRO A 104 6.68 -12.58 -14.00
N ASP A 105 7.14 -11.50 -13.38
CA ASP A 105 8.46 -11.33 -12.80
C ASP A 105 8.30 -10.82 -11.37
N TYR A 106 8.45 -11.73 -10.40
CA TYR A 106 8.25 -11.38 -9.00
C TYR A 106 9.35 -10.44 -8.48
N VAL A 107 10.57 -10.49 -9.04
CA VAL A 107 11.70 -9.63 -8.62
C VAL A 107 11.42 -8.19 -9.08
N SER A 108 10.98 -8.01 -10.31
CA SER A 108 10.56 -6.70 -10.80
C SER A 108 9.38 -6.14 -10.01
N LEU A 109 8.39 -6.97 -9.67
CA LEU A 109 7.28 -6.56 -8.82
C LEU A 109 7.74 -6.22 -7.39
N GLN A 110 8.65 -6.99 -6.81
CA GLN A 110 9.23 -6.68 -5.49
C GLN A 110 9.98 -5.35 -5.50
N ASN A 111 10.76 -5.07 -6.54
CA ASN A 111 11.46 -3.79 -6.70
C ASN A 111 10.47 -2.62 -6.86
N ALA A 112 9.41 -2.80 -7.65
CA ALA A 112 8.36 -1.79 -7.80
C ALA A 112 7.65 -1.53 -6.46
N LEU A 113 7.44 -2.56 -5.65
CA LEU A 113 6.80 -2.44 -4.35
C LEU A 113 7.58 -1.55 -3.37
N ARG A 114 8.91 -1.56 -3.42
CA ARG A 114 9.74 -0.61 -2.65
C ARG A 114 9.46 0.85 -3.02
N ALA A 115 9.46 1.16 -4.33
CA ALA A 115 9.17 2.51 -4.80
C ALA A 115 7.72 2.93 -4.49
N ILE A 116 6.77 2.00 -4.57
CA ILE A 116 5.38 2.22 -4.19
C ILE A 116 5.26 2.58 -2.71
N ASN A 117 5.96 1.85 -1.82
CA ASN A 117 5.93 2.12 -0.38
C ASN A 117 6.39 3.54 -0.05
N GLU A 118 7.52 3.97 -0.63
CA GLU A 118 8.06 5.33 -0.44
C GLU A 118 7.05 6.38 -0.93
N ALA A 119 6.53 6.23 -2.15
CA ALA A 119 5.58 7.17 -2.73
C ALA A 119 4.25 7.23 -1.95
N ILE A 120 3.76 6.10 -1.42
CA ILE A 120 2.55 6.06 -0.58
C ILE A 120 2.78 6.81 0.73
N GLN A 121 3.93 6.62 1.38
CA GLN A 121 4.26 7.33 2.63
C GLN A 121 4.27 8.84 2.41
N ASP A 122 4.94 9.31 1.36
CA ASP A 122 4.96 10.74 1.01
C ASP A 122 3.56 11.28 0.72
N ARG A 123 2.73 10.50 0.00
CA ARG A 123 1.37 10.92 -0.34
C ARG A 123 0.46 10.98 0.88
N ILE A 124 0.62 10.07 1.85
CA ILE A 124 -0.12 10.11 3.13
C ILE A 124 0.22 11.41 3.87
N VAL A 125 1.50 11.77 3.98
CA VAL A 125 1.93 13.01 4.64
C VAL A 125 1.34 14.25 3.94
N GLN A 126 1.41 14.30 2.61
CA GLN A 126 0.80 15.38 1.83
C GLN A 126 -0.72 15.49 2.07
N GLN A 127 -1.42 14.36 2.14
CA GLN A 127 -2.86 14.35 2.35
C GLN A 127 -3.23 14.87 3.75
N GLU A 128 -2.42 14.58 4.76
CA GLU A 128 -2.61 15.15 6.11
C GLU A 128 -2.38 16.66 6.13
N GLU A 129 -1.38 17.18 5.42
CA GLU A 129 -1.16 18.62 5.27
C GLU A 129 -2.31 19.30 4.51
N GLU A 130 -2.82 18.68 3.44
CA GLU A 130 -3.98 19.15 2.68
C GLU A 130 -5.23 19.22 3.57
N ARG A 131 -5.47 18.20 4.41
CA ARG A 131 -6.59 18.15 5.38
C ARG A 131 -6.48 19.23 6.45
N ALA A 132 -5.28 19.47 6.99
CA ALA A 132 -5.07 20.51 8.00
C ALA A 132 -5.42 21.91 7.44
N LYS A 133 -4.94 22.22 6.24
CA LYS A 133 -5.22 23.49 5.55
C LYS A 133 -6.71 23.64 5.23
N SER A 134 -7.39 22.58 4.79
CA SER A 134 -8.82 22.67 4.48
C SER A 134 -9.65 22.99 5.72
N ILE A 135 -9.33 22.39 6.87
CA ILE A 135 -10.05 22.65 8.14
C ILE A 135 -9.85 24.10 8.59
N GLU A 136 -8.63 24.64 8.49
CA GLU A 136 -8.35 26.03 8.83
C GLU A 136 -9.16 27.00 7.95
N THR A 137 -9.12 26.82 6.63
CA THR A 137 -9.87 27.67 5.69
C THR A 137 -11.38 27.61 5.91
N GLU A 138 -11.95 26.41 6.13
CA GLU A 138 -13.38 26.24 6.39
C GLU A 138 -13.79 26.93 7.71
N THR A 139 -12.95 26.81 8.74
CA THR A 139 -13.17 27.49 10.03
C THR A 139 -13.17 29.00 9.87
N GLU A 140 -12.21 29.56 9.13
CA GLU A 140 -12.13 30.98 8.83
C GLU A 140 -13.35 31.48 8.04
N GLU A 141 -13.80 30.73 7.02
CA GLU A 141 -14.99 31.08 6.25
C GLU A 141 -16.26 31.08 7.10
N ILE A 142 -16.43 30.08 7.96
CA ILE A 142 -17.58 30.01 8.88
C ILE A 142 -17.56 31.21 9.83
N LEU A 143 -16.41 31.54 10.42
CA LEU A 143 -16.25 32.69 11.31
C LEU A 143 -16.52 34.02 10.59
N ARG A 144 -15.98 34.20 9.38
CA ARG A 144 -16.21 35.39 8.55
C ARG A 144 -17.68 35.54 8.16
N ASN A 145 -18.34 34.44 7.80
CA ASN A 145 -19.76 34.43 7.45
C ASN A 145 -20.65 34.73 8.66
N LYS A 146 -20.30 34.22 9.86
CA LYS A 146 -20.95 34.58 11.12
C LYS A 146 -20.79 36.08 11.44
N ALA A 147 -19.58 36.63 11.31
CA ALA A 147 -19.30 38.05 11.54
C ALA A 147 -20.08 38.95 10.57
N LYS A 148 -20.10 38.63 9.27
CA LYS A 148 -20.90 39.37 8.26
C LYS A 148 -22.40 39.33 8.55
N LYS A 149 -22.93 38.19 9.00
CA LYS A 149 -24.35 38.05 9.39
C LYS A 149 -24.69 38.88 10.63
N GLN A 150 -23.77 39.00 11.59
CA GLN A 150 -23.96 39.85 12.78
C GLN A 150 -23.87 41.34 12.45
N ALA A 151 -22.95 41.75 11.56
CA ALA A 151 -22.83 43.13 11.10
C ALA A 151 -24.05 43.62 10.30
N LYS A 152 -24.72 42.74 9.54
CA LYS A 152 -25.96 43.06 8.80
C LYS A 152 -27.22 43.13 9.67
N LYS A 153 -27.15 42.72 10.95
CA LYS A 153 -28.27 42.76 11.90
C LYS A 153 -28.23 43.99 12.82
N LYS A 154 -27.16 44.79 12.77
CA LYS A 154 -27.05 46.11 13.41
C LYS A 154 -27.34 47.19 12.39
#